data_AF-A0A7M4D1F7-F1
#
_entry.id   AF-A0A7M4D1F7-F1
#
_cell.length_a   1.000
_cell.length_b   1.000
_cell.length_c   1.000
_cell.angle_alpha   90.00
_cell.angle_beta   90.00
_cell.angle_gamma   90.00
#
_symmetry.space_group_name_H-M   'P 1'
#
loop_
_entity.id
_entity.type
_entity.pdbx_description
1 polymer ?
#
loop_
_entity_poly.entity_id
_entity_poly.type
_entity_poly.pdbx_seq_one_letter_code
_entity_poly.pdbx_strand_id
1 'polypeptide(L)'
;MNNVLNRLVKLPKTIWTFYYEGFRNQSKWSRQLWLIILIKLFVMFFILKLLFFPNFLKTKYDSDQERSDYVIDQLTNPKNQ
;
A
#
# COMPACT_ATOMS: atom_id res chain seq x y z
N MET A 1 -7.25 -41.79 -12.48
CA MET A 1 -6.75 -40.82 -11.49
C MET A 1 -6.70 -39.42 -12.09
N ASN A 2 -7.85 -38.77 -12.29
CA ASN A 2 -8.01 -37.57 -13.12
C ASN A 2 -9.17 -36.66 -12.64
N ASN A 3 -10.09 -37.19 -11.82
CA ASN A 3 -11.21 -36.42 -11.28
C ASN A 3 -10.82 -35.56 -10.07
N VAL A 4 -9.81 -35.99 -9.29
CA VAL A 4 -9.33 -35.25 -8.11
C VAL A 4 -8.51 -34.03 -8.54
N LEU A 5 -7.59 -34.20 -9.49
CA LEU A 5 -6.79 -33.09 -10.04
C LEU A 5 -7.69 -32.04 -10.71
N ASN A 6 -8.69 -32.47 -11.49
CA ASN A 6 -9.66 -31.55 -12.09
C ASN A 6 -10.53 -30.82 -11.05
N ARG A 7 -10.79 -31.42 -9.89
CA ARG A 7 -11.44 -30.71 -8.77
C ARG A 7 -10.51 -29.65 -8.20
N LEU A 8 -9.27 -30.00 -7.87
CA LEU A 8 -8.30 -29.07 -7.28
C LEU A 8 -8.01 -27.87 -8.18
N VAL A 9 -7.91 -28.06 -9.50
CA VAL A 9 -7.70 -26.97 -10.46
C VAL A 9 -8.95 -26.10 -10.64
N LYS A 10 -10.16 -26.65 -10.40
CA LYS A 10 -11.42 -25.89 -10.47
C LYS A 10 -11.72 -25.08 -9.21
N LEU A 11 -11.24 -25.51 -8.04
CA LEU A 11 -11.44 -24.80 -6.77
C LEU A 11 -11.04 -23.30 -6.82
N PRO A 12 -9.82 -22.92 -7.26
CA PRO A 12 -9.43 -21.51 -7.31
C PRO A 12 -10.30 -20.71 -8.28
N LYS A 13 -10.72 -21.31 -9.39
CA LYS A 13 -11.64 -20.67 -10.35
C LYS A 13 -12.99 -20.40 -9.71
N THR A 14 -13.55 -21.36 -8.98
CA THR A 14 -14.83 -21.21 -8.28
C THR A 14 -14.75 -20.18 -7.14
N ILE A 15 -13.65 -20.17 -6.38
CA ILE A 15 -13.43 -19.20 -5.31
C ILE A 15 -13.32 -17.79 -5.90
N TRP A 16 -12.55 -17.63 -6.98
CA TRP A 16 -12.43 -16.36 -7.69
C TRP A 16 -13.79 -15.85 -8.21
N THR A 17 -14.58 -16.71 -8.86
CA THR A 17 -15.90 -16.33 -9.35
C THR A 17 -16.84 -15.97 -8.19
N PHE A 18 -16.77 -16.68 -7.05
CA PHE A 18 -17.59 -16.35 -5.88
C PHE A 18 -17.24 -14.98 -5.28
N TYR A 19 -15.95 -14.66 -5.13
CA TYR A 19 -15.52 -13.33 -4.67
C TYR A 19 -15.92 -12.23 -5.65
N TYR A 20 -15.70 -12.47 -6.95
CA TYR A 20 -16.05 -11.52 -8.01
C TYR A 20 -17.58 -11.29 -8.10
N GLU A 21 -18.38 -12.35 -8.05
CA GLU A 21 -19.84 -12.28 -8.06
C GLU A 21 -20.37 -11.63 -6.78
N GLY A 22 -19.81 -11.96 -5.61
CA GLY A 22 -20.17 -11.33 -4.33
C GLY A 22 -19.87 -9.83 -4.29
N PHE A 23 -18.80 -9.40 -4.96
CA PHE A 23 -18.47 -7.98 -5.12
C PHE A 23 -19.32 -7.30 -6.21
N ARG A 24 -19.69 -8.02 -7.27
CA ARG A 24 -20.56 -7.51 -8.34
C ARG A 24 -22.02 -7.36 -7.88
N ASN A 25 -22.53 -8.28 -7.07
CA ASN A 25 -23.89 -8.24 -6.52
C ASN A 25 -24.02 -7.38 -5.23
N GLN A 26 -23.01 -6.57 -4.92
CA GLN A 26 -23.05 -5.65 -3.78
C GLN A 26 -24.25 -4.69 -3.87
N SER A 27 -24.99 -4.58 -2.77
CA SER A 27 -26.08 -3.61 -2.59
C SER A 27 -25.56 -2.18 -2.67
N LYS A 28 -26.42 -1.21 -2.97
CA LYS A 28 -26.05 0.21 -3.08
C LYS A 28 -25.34 0.73 -1.82
N TRP A 29 -25.79 0.28 -0.65
CA TRP A 29 -25.21 0.62 0.64
C TRP A 29 -23.75 0.17 0.79
N SER A 30 -23.43 -1.07 0.41
CA SER A 30 -22.08 -1.60 0.57
C SER A 30 -21.10 -1.05 -0.47
N ARG A 31 -21.59 -0.70 -1.67
CA ARG A 31 -20.81 0.03 -2.68
C ARG A 31 -20.39 1.42 -2.18
N GLN A 32 -21.30 2.14 -1.51
CA GLN A 32 -20.96 3.43 -0.88
C GLN A 32 -19.92 3.28 0.23
N LEU A 33 -20.06 2.26 1.09
CA LEU A 33 -19.07 2.00 2.14
C LEU A 33 -17.69 1.70 1.57
N TRP A 34 -17.60 0.87 0.52
CA TRP A 34 -16.33 0.60 -0.16
C TRP A 34 -15.70 1.86 -0.75
N LEU A 35 -16.52 2.73 -1.37
CA LEU A 35 -16.05 4.02 -1.87
C LEU A 35 -15.51 4.90 -0.72
N ILE A 36 -16.22 4.95 0.41
CA ILE A 36 -15.78 5.70 1.60
C ILE A 36 -14.46 5.15 2.14
N ILE A 37 -14.31 3.81 2.22
CA ILE A 37 -13.07 3.17 2.67
C ILE A 37 -11.91 3.53 1.73
N LEU A 38 -12.14 3.45 0.41
CA LEU A 38 -11.13 3.76 -0.60
C LEU A 38 -10.70 5.22 -0.53
N ILE A 39 -11.66 6.15 -0.41
CA ILE A 39 -11.39 7.57 -0.20
C ILE A 39 -10.62 7.80 1.10
N LYS A 40 -11.05 7.18 2.21
CA LYS A 40 -10.41 7.35 3.51
C LYS A 40 -8.98 6.84 3.50
N LEU A 41 -8.72 5.69 2.87
CA LEU A 41 -7.38 5.14 2.70
C LEU A 41 -6.51 6.07 1.85
N PHE A 42 -7.04 6.60 0.74
CA PHE A 42 -6.32 7.56 -0.09
C PHE A 42 -5.98 8.85 0.67
N VAL A 43 -6.95 9.41 1.40
CA VAL A 43 -6.77 10.62 2.21
C VAL A 43 -5.79 10.39 3.36
N MET A 44 -5.90 9.28 4.10
CA MET A 44 -4.93 8.93 5.13
C MET A 44 -3.52 8.75 4.56
N PHE A 45 -3.40 8.06 3.42
CA PHE A 45 -2.12 7.89 2.75
C PHE A 45 -1.53 9.22 2.32
N PHE A 46 -2.34 10.13 1.78
CA PHE A 46 -1.88 11.44 1.35
C PHE A 46 -1.49 12.34 2.53
N ILE A 47 -2.26 12.35 3.62
CA ILE A 47 -1.95 13.12 4.83
C ILE A 47 -0.69 12.58 5.49
N LEU A 48 -0.59 11.26 5.69
CA LEU A 48 0.62 10.64 6.21
C LEU A 48 1.79 10.93 5.29
N LYS A 49 1.61 10.86 3.96
CA LYS A 49 2.67 11.19 3.01
C LYS A 49 3.11 12.65 3.11
N LEU A 50 2.18 13.59 3.22
CA LEU A 50 2.49 15.02 3.31
C LEU A 50 3.13 15.39 4.67
N LEU A 51 2.68 14.77 5.77
CA LEU A 51 3.18 15.04 7.12
C LEU A 51 4.42 14.23 7.51
N PHE A 52 4.63 13.01 6.98
CA PHE A 52 5.85 12.22 7.19
C PHE A 52 6.92 12.47 6.13
N PHE A 53 6.56 12.96 4.94
CA PHE A 53 7.52 13.39 3.92
C PHE A 53 7.41 14.89 3.56
N PRO A 54 7.28 15.83 4.51
CA PRO A 54 7.30 17.24 4.22
C PRO A 54 8.74 17.59 3.83
N ASN A 55 8.99 17.82 2.54
CA ASN A 55 10.23 18.43 2.04
C ASN A 55 11.51 17.95 2.76
N PHE A 56 11.66 16.64 3.00
CA PHE A 56 12.87 16.10 3.63
C PHE A 56 14.14 16.54 2.86
N LEU A 57 13.95 16.89 1.58
CA LEU A 57 14.96 17.29 0.61
C LEU A 57 14.98 18.79 0.28
N LYS A 58 14.16 19.68 0.86
CA LYS A 58 14.10 21.09 0.40
C LYS A 58 14.39 22.21 1.39
N THR A 59 14.61 21.92 2.68
CA THR A 59 14.79 23.02 3.65
C THR A 59 16.24 23.35 4.07
N LYS A 60 17.29 22.64 3.61
CA LYS A 60 18.68 22.96 4.01
C LYS A 60 19.83 22.73 3.00
N TYR A 61 19.64 22.00 1.91
CA TYR A 61 20.73 21.72 0.93
C TYR A 61 20.19 21.61 -0.49
N ASP A 62 20.95 22.16 -1.44
CA ASP A 62 20.59 22.41 -2.85
C ASP A 62 20.75 21.16 -3.75
N SER A 63 21.31 20.07 -3.24
CA SER A 63 21.51 18.79 -3.96
C SER A 63 21.10 17.58 -3.11
N ASP A 64 20.37 16.63 -3.72
CA ASP A 64 19.92 15.38 -3.10
C ASP A 64 21.08 14.46 -2.67
N GLN A 65 22.25 14.61 -3.29
CA GLN A 65 23.42 13.76 -3.05
C GLN A 65 24.12 14.08 -1.71
N GLU A 66 24.37 15.36 -1.41
CA GLU A 66 25.03 15.77 -0.15
C GLU A 66 24.21 15.45 1.10
N ARG A 67 22.88 15.40 0.98
CA ARG A 67 21.98 15.02 2.08
C ARG A 67 22.02 13.54 2.40
N SER A 68 22.12 12.70 1.37
CA SER A 68 22.22 11.25 1.56
C SER A 68 23.54 10.91 2.27
N ASP A 69 24.63 11.54 1.84
CA ASP A 69 25.96 11.32 2.41
C ASP A 69 26.06 11.77 3.87
N TYR A 70 25.46 12.91 4.26
CA TYR A 70 25.44 13.36 5.67
C TYR A 70 24.63 12.45 6.60
N VAL A 71 23.50 11.91 6.14
CA VAL A 71 22.68 10.98 6.92
C VAL A 71 23.40 9.64 7.07
N ILE A 72 24.07 9.17 6.01
CA ILE A 72 24.90 7.96 6.07
C ILE A 72 26.04 8.17 7.06
N ASP A 73 26.74 9.30 7.04
CA ASP A 73 27.83 9.57 8.00
C ASP A 73 27.36 9.56 9.46
N GLN A 74 26.18 10.12 9.77
CA GLN A 74 25.59 10.08 11.11
C GLN A 74 25.13 8.67 11.54
N LEU A 75 24.66 7.84 10.61
CA LEU A 75 24.23 6.46 10.92
C LEU A 75 25.42 5.49 11.02
N THR A 76 26.51 5.77 10.30
CA THR A 76 27.69 4.91 10.25
C THR A 76 28.71 5.28 11.34
N ASN A 77 28.63 6.50 11.87
CA ASN A 77 29.47 6.97 12.95
C ASN A 77 28.63 7.20 14.22
N PRO A 78 28.38 6.15 15.04
CA PRO A 78 27.81 6.36 16.36
C PRO A 78 28.82 7.17 17.16
N LYS A 79 28.62 8.49 17.23
CA LYS A 79 29.33 9.33 18.19
C LYS A 79 29.00 8.79 19.57
N ASN A 80 29.93 8.04 20.13
CA ASN A 80 30.03 7.79 21.55
C ASN A 80 30.18 9.16 22.23
N GLN A 81 29.06 9.73 22.66
CA GLN A 81 29.00 10.78 23.67
C GLN A 81 28.02 10.35 24.75
#